data_AF-A0A447QUX9-F1
#
_entry.id   AF-A0A447QUX9-F1
#
_cell.length_a   1.000
_cell.length_b   1.000
_cell.length_c   1.000
_cell.angle_alpha   90.00
_cell.angle_beta   90.00
_cell.angle_gamma   90.00
#
_symmetry.space_group_name_H-M   'P 1'
#
loop_
_entity.id
_entity.type
_entity.pdbx_description
1 polymer ?
#
loop_
_entity_poly.entity_id
_entity_poly.type
_entity_poly.pdbx_seq_one_letter_code
_entity_poly.pdbx_strand_id
1 'polypeptide(L)'
;MLAKELKIKNIDWSVDIDNTESNIEKLINQGADILVCTPGLRFQFYTNGFNKEDIIYLSMMEYITNNVNPVIKKIKEFCNEKRT
;
A
#
# COMPACT_ATOMS: atom_id res chain seq x y z
N MET A 1 7.48 -8.53 -8.25
CA MET A 1 6.62 -8.69 -7.06
C MET A 1 7.21 -7.86 -5.93
N LEU A 2 6.40 -7.00 -5.29
CA LEU A 2 6.86 -5.91 -4.39
C LEU A 2 7.83 -6.35 -3.29
N ALA A 3 7.50 -7.41 -2.53
CA ALA A 3 8.35 -7.90 -1.44
C ALA A 3 9.79 -8.24 -1.89
N LYS A 4 9.94 -8.82 -3.10
CA LYS A 4 11.26 -9.11 -3.68
C LYS A 4 12.04 -7.84 -3.97
N GLU A 5 11.38 -6.80 -4.47
CA GLU A 5 12.04 -5.53 -4.78
C GLU A 5 12.50 -4.81 -3.51
N LEU A 6 11.67 -4.81 -2.46
CA LEU A 6 12.04 -4.24 -1.16
C LEU A 6 13.28 -4.93 -0.58
N LYS A 7 13.34 -6.26 -0.67
CA LYS A 7 14.51 -7.04 -0.25
C LYS A 7 15.77 -6.70 -1.05
N ILE A 8 15.67 -6.57 -2.37
CA ILE A 8 16.81 -6.18 -3.24
C ILE A 8 17.31 -4.78 -2.88
N LYS A 9 16.40 -3.86 -2.56
CA LYS A 9 16.73 -2.48 -2.19
C LYS A 9 17.06 -2.29 -0.70
N ASN A 10 17.07 -3.36 0.10
CA ASN A 10 17.28 -3.32 1.54
C ASN A 10 16.34 -2.32 2.27
N ILE A 11 15.06 -2.34 1.88
CA ILE A 11 14.00 -1.54 2.52
C ILE A 11 13.29 -2.44 3.54
N ASP A 12 13.35 -2.05 4.80
CA ASP A 12 12.84 -2.83 5.94
C ASP A 12 11.33 -2.65 6.14
N TRP A 13 10.55 -3.20 5.23
CA TRP A 13 9.08 -3.17 5.24
C TRP A 13 8.53 -4.57 4.96
N SER A 14 7.52 -5.00 5.72
CA SER A 14 6.75 -6.20 5.43
C SER A 14 5.67 -5.92 4.37
N VAL A 15 5.28 -6.96 3.63
CA VAL A 15 4.22 -6.88 2.62
C VAL A 15 3.32 -8.08 2.78
N ASP A 16 2.07 -7.82 3.11
CA ASP A 16 1.04 -8.84 3.27
C ASP A 16 -0.04 -8.67 2.20
N ILE A 17 -0.58 -9.80 1.71
CA ILE A 17 -1.71 -9.80 0.80
C ILE A 17 -2.98 -9.70 1.64
N ASP A 18 -3.85 -8.75 1.30
CA ASP A 18 -5.16 -8.62 1.95
C ASP A 18 -5.98 -9.90 1.81
N ASN A 19 -6.34 -10.50 2.94
CA ASN A 19 -7.20 -11.67 3.06
C ASN A 19 -8.52 -11.36 3.80
N THR A 20 -8.85 -10.07 3.96
CA THR A 20 -9.96 -9.57 4.75
C THR A 20 -11.19 -9.19 3.93
N GLU A 21 -11.17 -9.50 2.62
CA GLU A 21 -12.15 -9.02 1.63
C GLU A 21 -12.22 -7.48 1.60
N SER A 22 -11.06 -6.82 1.73
CA SER A 22 -10.92 -5.37 1.74
C SER A 22 -11.69 -4.67 2.86
N ASN A 23 -11.77 -5.34 4.02
CA ASN A 23 -12.36 -4.77 5.22
C ASN A 23 -11.37 -3.81 5.90
N ILE A 24 -11.65 -2.51 5.78
CA ILE A 24 -10.77 -1.45 6.29
C ILE A 24 -10.57 -1.51 7.80
N GLU A 25 -11.60 -1.82 8.59
CA GLU A 25 -11.45 -1.94 10.05
C GLU A 25 -10.48 -3.07 10.43
N LYS A 26 -10.54 -4.20 9.73
CA LYS A 26 -9.59 -5.31 9.94
C LYS A 26 -8.17 -4.92 9.53
N LEU A 27 -8.01 -4.23 8.41
CA LEU A 27 -6.70 -3.76 7.92
C LEU A 27 -6.07 -2.74 8.88
N ILE A 28 -6.86 -1.83 9.46
CA ILE A 28 -6.42 -0.92 10.52
C ILE A 28 -6.00 -1.70 11.76
N ASN A 29 -6.82 -2.68 12.20
CA ASN A 29 -6.51 -3.50 13.37
C ASN A 29 -5.27 -4.38 13.20
N GLN A 30 -4.91 -4.73 11.95
CA GLN A 30 -3.67 -5.42 11.61
C GLN A 30 -2.44 -4.48 11.67
N GLY A 31 -2.63 -3.18 11.82
CA GLY A 31 -1.56 -2.19 11.90
C GLY A 31 -0.93 -1.86 10.54
N ALA A 32 -1.71 -1.92 9.46
CA ALA A 32 -1.19 -1.57 8.13
C ALA A 32 -0.86 -0.06 8.04
N ASP A 33 0.38 0.27 7.66
CA ASP A 33 0.81 1.66 7.46
C ASP A 33 0.38 2.24 6.11
N ILE A 34 0.45 1.42 5.05
CA ILE A 34 0.14 1.82 3.67
C ILE A 34 -0.73 0.75 3.03
N LEU A 35 -1.81 1.18 2.36
CA LEU A 35 -2.64 0.29 1.53
C LEU A 35 -2.27 0.45 0.06
N VAL A 36 -2.03 -0.67 -0.62
CA VAL A 36 -1.80 -0.72 -2.08
C VAL A 36 -2.98 -1.40 -2.74
N CYS A 37 -3.82 -0.61 -3.38
CA CYS A 37 -5.05 -1.07 -4.01
C CYS A 37 -4.83 -1.36 -5.49
N THR A 38 -5.40 -2.46 -5.98
CA THR A 38 -5.48 -2.76 -7.41
C THR A 38 -6.40 -1.77 -8.14
N PRO A 39 -6.43 -1.75 -9.48
CA PRO A 39 -7.33 -0.88 -10.22
C PRO A 39 -8.82 -1.17 -9.94
N GLY A 40 -9.67 -0.14 -9.96
CA GLY A 40 -11.14 -0.26 -9.78
C GLY A 40 -11.59 -0.23 -8.31
N LEU A 41 -10.73 -0.69 -7.42
CA LEU A 41 -10.92 -0.74 -5.98
C LEU A 41 -11.11 0.66 -5.36
N ARG A 42 -10.52 1.72 -5.94
CA ARG A 42 -10.72 3.14 -5.55
C ARG A 42 -12.18 3.55 -5.31
N PHE A 43 -13.12 2.97 -6.05
CA PHE A 43 -14.54 3.32 -5.97
C PHE A 43 -15.35 2.40 -5.06
N GLN A 44 -14.73 1.36 -4.52
CA GLN A 44 -15.40 0.27 -3.82
C GLN A 44 -15.16 0.27 -2.30
N PHE A 45 -14.17 1.02 -1.80
CA PHE A 45 -13.90 1.07 -0.36
C PHE A 45 -14.29 2.39 0.29
N TYR A 46 -14.87 2.26 1.48
CA TYR A 46 -14.96 3.36 2.43
C TYR A 46 -13.72 3.36 3.31
N THR A 47 -12.87 4.38 3.17
CA THR A 47 -11.60 4.50 3.90
C THR A 47 -11.76 4.82 5.39
N ASN A 48 -12.94 4.65 6.00
CA ASN A 48 -13.28 5.12 7.35
C ASN A 48 -12.14 4.82 8.36
N GLY A 49 -11.44 5.88 8.79
CA GLY A 49 -10.35 5.79 9.76
C GLY A 49 -8.94 5.59 9.18
N PHE A 50 -8.80 5.13 7.93
CA PHE A 50 -7.49 5.01 7.27
C PHE A 50 -7.09 6.34 6.62
N ASN A 51 -5.84 6.78 6.81
CA ASN A 51 -5.37 8.01 6.21
C ASN A 51 -5.34 7.90 4.68
N LYS A 52 -6.13 8.72 3.99
CA LYS A 52 -6.25 8.67 2.53
C LYS A 52 -4.93 8.95 1.81
N GLU A 53 -4.04 9.71 2.43
CA GLU A 53 -2.71 9.99 1.87
C GLU A 53 -1.85 8.73 1.81
N ASP A 54 -2.13 7.74 2.66
CA ASP A 54 -1.38 6.49 2.81
C ASP A 54 -2.03 5.33 2.03
N ILE A 55 -2.94 5.66 1.12
CA ILE A 55 -3.55 4.72 0.18
C ILE A 55 -3.04 5.00 -1.23
N ILE A 56 -2.48 3.97 -1.85
CA ILE A 56 -1.98 4.00 -3.22
C ILE A 56 -2.96 3.24 -4.11
N TYR A 57 -3.52 3.94 -5.09
CA TYR A 57 -4.35 3.32 -6.12
C TYR A 57 -3.50 3.11 -7.38
N LEU A 58 -3.17 1.85 -7.67
CA LEU A 58 -2.43 1.53 -8.89
C LEU A 58 -3.31 1.80 -10.12
N SER A 59 -2.72 2.43 -11.13
CA SER A 59 -3.30 2.43 -12.47
C SER A 59 -3.30 1.03 -13.08
N MET A 60 -4.15 0.80 -14.07
CA MET A 60 -4.15 -0.45 -14.84
C MET A 60 -2.76 -0.79 -15.39
N MET A 61 -2.04 0.21 -15.88
CA MET A 61 -0.71 0.01 -16.46
C MET A 61 0.31 -0.39 -15.39
N GLU A 62 0.32 0.28 -14.24
CA GLU A 62 1.23 -0.07 -13.13
C GLU A 62 0.95 -1.48 -12.61
N TYR A 63 -0.33 -1.86 -12.51
CA TYR A 63 -0.72 -3.20 -12.07
C TYR A 63 -0.26 -4.28 -13.05
N ILE A 64 -0.58 -4.14 -14.34
CA ILE A 64 -0.25 -5.15 -15.37
C ILE A 64 1.26 -5.28 -15.57
N THR A 65 2.01 -4.17 -15.44
CA THR A 65 3.48 -4.17 -15.60
C THR A 65 4.24 -4.52 -14.33
N ASN A 66 3.55 -4.79 -13.21
CA ASN A 66 4.18 -4.96 -11.89
C ASN A 66 5.08 -3.78 -11.51
N ASN A 67 4.69 -2.55 -11.86
CA ASN A 67 5.45 -1.36 -11.52
C ASN A 67 5.32 -1.05 -10.02
N VAL A 68 6.40 -1.31 -9.29
CA VAL A 68 6.49 -1.11 -7.83
C VAL A 68 6.99 0.27 -7.43
N ASN A 69 7.42 1.09 -8.39
CA ASN A 69 8.00 2.41 -8.13
C ASN A 69 7.06 3.36 -7.37
N PRO A 70 5.74 3.43 -7.66
CA PRO A 70 4.83 4.27 -6.89
C PRO A 70 4.79 3.90 -5.41
N VAL A 71 4.81 2.60 -5.11
CA VAL A 71 4.81 2.08 -3.74
C VAL A 71 6.11 2.43 -3.02
N ILE A 72 7.25 2.21 -3.67
CA ILE A 72 8.57 2.55 -3.11
C ILE A 72 8.69 4.05 -2.85
N LYS A 73 8.19 4.89 -3.77
CA LYS A 73 8.17 6.34 -3.59
C LYS A 73 7.37 6.71 -2.33
N LYS A 74 6.17 6.15 -2.18
CA LYS A 74 5.31 6.45 -1.03
C LYS A 74 5.89 5.96 0.30
N ILE A 75 6.53 4.79 0.34
CA ILE A 75 7.27 4.31 1.53
C ILE A 75 8.32 5.33 1.96
N LYS A 76 9.10 5.88 1.01
CA LYS A 76 10.11 6.90 1.32
C LYS A 76 9.50 8.19 1.84
N GLU A 77 8.40 8.63 1.24
CA GLU A 77 7.64 9.80 1.72
C GLU A 77 7.17 9.60 3.15
N PHE A 78 6.52 8.46 3.43
CA PHE A 78 6.05 8.07 4.76
C PHE A 78 7.18 8.10 5.81
N CYS A 79 8.33 7.50 5.50
CA CYS A 79 9.49 7.52 6.41
C CYS A 79 10.07 8.93 6.62
N ASN A 80 10.04 9.79 5.60
CA ASN A 80 10.61 11.14 5.68
C ASN A 80 9.74 12.11 6.47
N GLU A 81 8.43 11.87 6.55
CA GLU A 81 7.48 12.75 7.21
C GLU A 81 7.60 12.76 8.74
N LYS A 82 8.55 12.03 9.35
CA LYS A 82 8.79 11.95 10.80
C LYS A 82 7.50 11.89 11.60
N ARG A 83 6.55 11.04 11.18
CA ARG A 83 5.32 10.78 11.93
C ARG A 83 5.69 9.83 13.08
N THR A 84 6.24 10.39 14.16
CA THR A 84 6.43 9.74 15.48
C THR A 84 5.12 9.56 16.21
#